data_AF-A0A7J5EBK7-F1
#
_entry.id   AF-A0A7J5EBK7-F1
#
_cell.length_a   1.000
_cell.length_b   1.000
_cell.length_c   1.000
_cell.angle_alpha   90.00
_cell.angle_beta   90.00
_cell.angle_gamma   90.00
#
_symmetry.space_group_name_H-M   'P 1'
#
loop_
_entity.id
_entity.type
_entity.pdbx_description
1 polymer ?
#
loop_
_entity_poly.entity_id
_entity_poly.type
_entity_poly.pdbx_seq_one_letter_code
_entity_poly.pdbx_strand_id
1 'polypeptide(L)'
;MTRYEKGKRFPSAIYNINSKLYSGTPENIARQYLLENKDLLMFKNDLNDLVIYSVKTSPGGTHVKFSQTYKGLPVVNGGILVSINKENKVTTLLSSYIPDLDIDINPKLSSSSALSIVENKLNLNEVKDLSQIKTELNIYEKNNKVYLIWVVGVNLTDPFISKDYYLDANTGEILKESKVEQSFTGSGRVFNPDPVTALNNPSLTYLSDVSAAYKTVYLNNLNAPINGNYYLE
;
A
#
# COMPACT_ATOMS: atom_id res chain seq x y z
N MET A 1 -20.26 -11.29 -11.14
CA MET A 1 -19.20 -12.32 -11.30
C MET A 1 -18.47 -12.45 -9.98
N THR A 2 -18.32 -13.67 -9.47
CA THR A 2 -17.69 -13.92 -8.16
C THR A 2 -16.39 -14.66 -8.36
N ARG A 3 -15.30 -14.19 -7.75
CA ARG A 3 -13.98 -14.80 -7.82
C ARG A 3 -13.60 -15.37 -6.46
N TYR A 4 -13.03 -16.56 -6.47
CA TYR A 4 -12.43 -17.21 -5.32
C TYR A 4 -10.92 -17.35 -5.54
N GLU A 5 -10.15 -17.18 -4.47
CA GLU A 5 -8.74 -17.58 -4.47
C GLU A 5 -8.63 -19.06 -4.12
N LYS A 6 -7.60 -19.72 -4.65
CA LYS A 6 -7.35 -21.14 -4.40
C LYS A 6 -7.21 -21.39 -2.89
N GLY A 7 -8.08 -22.23 -2.35
CA GLY A 7 -8.08 -22.59 -0.93
C GLY A 7 -8.87 -21.65 -0.01
N LYS A 8 -9.45 -20.55 -0.52
CA LYS A 8 -10.35 -19.70 0.28
C LYS A 8 -11.78 -20.23 0.25
N ARG A 9 -12.43 -20.21 1.43
CA ARG A 9 -13.82 -20.65 1.63
C ARG A 9 -14.86 -19.59 1.25
N PHE A 10 -14.42 -18.37 1.00
CA PHE A 10 -15.26 -17.20 0.73
C PHE A 10 -14.70 -16.41 -0.47
N PRO A 11 -15.53 -15.59 -1.14
CA PRO A 11 -15.10 -14.82 -2.31
C PRO A 11 -13.97 -13.82 -2.00
N SER A 12 -12.97 -13.73 -2.89
CA SER A 12 -11.97 -12.66 -2.87
C SER A 12 -12.41 -11.43 -3.67
N ALA A 13 -13.38 -11.60 -4.57
CA ALA A 13 -14.01 -10.48 -5.28
C ALA A 13 -15.43 -10.80 -5.73
N ILE A 14 -16.28 -9.78 -5.72
CA ILE A 14 -17.63 -9.80 -6.28
C ILE A 14 -17.78 -8.56 -7.15
N TYR A 15 -18.00 -8.77 -8.45
CA TYR A 15 -18.14 -7.73 -9.47
C TYR A 15 -19.57 -7.67 -10.01
N ASN A 16 -19.93 -6.51 -10.56
CA ASN A 16 -21.24 -6.24 -11.14
C ASN A 16 -22.37 -6.48 -10.14
N ILE A 17 -22.14 -6.08 -8.90
CA ILE A 17 -23.16 -6.10 -7.86
C ILE A 17 -24.24 -5.09 -8.27
N ASN A 18 -25.50 -5.53 -8.26
CA ASN A 18 -26.65 -4.65 -8.44
C ASN A 18 -27.37 -4.55 -7.10
N SER A 19 -26.76 -3.84 -6.15
CA SER A 19 -27.36 -3.69 -4.83
C SER A 19 -28.60 -2.80 -4.89
N LYS A 20 -29.38 -2.85 -3.80
CA LYS A 20 -30.33 -1.78 -3.52
C LYS A 20 -29.61 -0.42 -3.37
N LEU A 21 -30.38 0.66 -3.41
CA LEU A 21 -29.91 2.00 -3.10
C LEU A 21 -29.66 2.11 -1.59
N TYR A 22 -28.52 2.67 -1.20
CA TYR A 22 -28.22 2.98 0.20
C TYR A 22 -28.25 4.49 0.47
N SER A 23 -28.27 4.86 1.75
CA SER A 23 -28.25 6.25 2.20
C SER A 23 -27.15 6.50 3.23
N GLY A 24 -26.69 7.75 3.32
CA GLY A 24 -25.63 8.18 4.24
C GLY A 24 -24.31 8.47 3.54
N THR A 25 -23.24 8.58 4.32
CA THR A 25 -21.89 8.78 3.78
C THR A 25 -21.43 7.52 3.03
N PRO A 26 -20.43 7.62 2.12
CA PRO A 26 -19.85 6.45 1.48
C PRO A 26 -19.41 5.35 2.46
N GLU A 27 -18.84 5.74 3.60
CA GLU A 27 -18.51 4.79 4.67
C GLU A 27 -19.75 4.10 5.22
N ASN A 28 -20.82 4.84 5.54
CA ASN A 28 -22.05 4.25 6.05
C ASN A 28 -22.68 3.29 5.03
N ILE A 29 -22.67 3.65 3.75
CA ILE A 29 -23.17 2.80 2.66
C ILE A 29 -22.36 1.49 2.60
N ALA A 30 -21.03 1.59 2.64
CA ALA A 30 -20.17 0.42 2.62
C ALA A 30 -20.42 -0.48 3.84
N ARG A 31 -20.48 0.09 5.06
CA ARG A 31 -20.75 -0.68 6.28
C ARG A 31 -22.12 -1.36 6.26
N GLN A 32 -23.16 -0.69 5.77
CA GLN A 32 -24.49 -1.30 5.59
C GLN A 32 -24.41 -2.53 4.67
N TYR A 33 -23.79 -2.37 3.50
CA TYR A 33 -23.62 -3.48 2.56
C TYR A 33 -22.84 -4.65 3.17
N LEU A 34 -21.75 -4.37 3.89
CA LEU A 34 -20.94 -5.41 4.54
C LEU A 34 -21.71 -6.15 5.64
N LEU A 35 -22.50 -5.44 6.46
CA LEU A 35 -23.35 -6.07 7.48
C LEU A 35 -24.43 -6.98 6.86
N GLU A 36 -25.04 -6.54 5.76
CA GLU A 36 -26.06 -7.33 5.04
C GLU A 36 -25.48 -8.58 4.39
N ASN A 37 -24.18 -8.60 4.08
CA ASN A 37 -23.49 -9.70 3.41
C ASN A 37 -22.45 -10.40 4.31
N LYS A 38 -22.54 -10.19 5.63
CA LYS A 38 -21.53 -10.66 6.59
C LYS A 38 -21.29 -12.17 6.53
N ASP A 39 -22.34 -12.96 6.31
CA ASP A 39 -22.24 -14.42 6.29
C ASP A 39 -21.48 -14.93 5.06
N LEU A 40 -21.59 -14.24 3.92
CA LEU A 40 -20.92 -14.62 2.66
C LEU A 40 -19.39 -14.51 2.76
N LEU A 41 -18.90 -13.55 3.54
CA LEU A 41 -17.47 -13.25 3.69
C LEU A 41 -16.96 -13.51 5.11
N MET A 42 -17.80 -14.10 5.96
CA MET A 42 -17.51 -14.48 7.34
C MET A 42 -17.03 -13.29 8.18
N PHE A 43 -17.63 -12.12 8.00
CA PHE A 43 -17.29 -10.93 8.78
C PHE A 43 -17.83 -11.01 10.20
N LYS A 44 -17.17 -10.31 11.13
CA LYS A 44 -17.73 -10.06 12.46
C LYS A 44 -19.05 -9.31 12.37
N ASN A 45 -19.96 -9.63 13.29
CA ASN A 45 -21.30 -9.06 13.34
C ASN A 45 -21.34 -7.53 13.52
N ASP A 46 -20.29 -6.95 14.11
CA ASP A 46 -20.19 -5.51 14.40
C ASP A 46 -19.20 -4.79 13.49
N LEU A 47 -18.44 -5.51 12.64
CA LEU A 47 -17.37 -4.99 11.81
C LEU A 47 -16.35 -4.15 12.59
N ASN A 48 -16.19 -4.39 13.90
CA ASN A 48 -15.32 -3.59 14.76
C ASN A 48 -13.84 -3.77 14.45
N ASP A 49 -13.52 -4.84 13.72
CA ASP A 49 -12.20 -5.16 13.21
C ASP A 49 -11.89 -4.47 11.89
N LEU A 50 -12.82 -3.73 11.30
CA LEU A 50 -12.63 -2.97 10.06
C LEU A 50 -12.54 -1.47 10.35
N VAL A 51 -11.30 -0.97 10.25
CA VAL A 51 -10.98 0.46 10.39
C VAL A 51 -10.95 1.09 9.01
N ILE A 52 -11.53 2.28 8.86
CA ILE A 52 -11.48 2.99 7.59
C ILE A 52 -10.04 3.41 7.26
N TYR A 53 -9.58 3.02 6.08
CA TYR A 53 -8.25 3.34 5.59
C TYR A 53 -8.27 4.52 4.62
N SER A 54 -9.24 4.53 3.68
CA SER A 54 -9.39 5.65 2.75
C SER A 54 -10.77 5.70 2.13
N VAL A 55 -11.24 6.91 1.82
CA VAL A 55 -12.38 7.17 0.93
C VAL A 55 -11.86 7.99 -0.25
N LYS A 56 -11.99 7.47 -1.46
CA LYS A 56 -11.55 8.16 -2.68
C LYS A 56 -12.67 8.22 -3.69
N THR A 57 -13.04 9.42 -4.11
CA THR A 57 -14.03 9.65 -5.16
C THR A 57 -13.33 9.86 -6.50
N SER A 58 -13.88 9.24 -7.54
CA SER A 58 -13.44 9.34 -8.93
C SER A 58 -14.65 9.57 -9.85
N PRO A 59 -14.46 9.88 -11.14
CA PRO A 59 -15.56 9.95 -12.10
C PRO A 59 -16.42 8.68 -12.17
N GLY A 60 -15.83 7.51 -11.88
CA GLY A 60 -16.49 6.21 -11.87
C GLY A 60 -17.25 5.88 -10.58
N GLY A 61 -17.18 6.72 -9.55
CA GLY A 61 -17.80 6.51 -8.24
C GLY A 61 -16.83 6.65 -7.08
N THR A 62 -17.28 6.26 -5.89
CA THR A 62 -16.51 6.34 -4.65
C THR A 62 -16.03 4.96 -4.22
N HIS A 63 -14.77 4.90 -3.80
CA HIS A 63 -14.10 3.71 -3.30
C HIS A 63 -13.81 3.88 -1.81
N VAL A 64 -14.31 2.95 -1.01
CA VAL A 64 -14.09 2.90 0.43
C VAL A 64 -13.19 1.70 0.72
N LYS A 65 -12.02 1.96 1.31
CA LYS A 65 -11.08 0.93 1.75
C LYS A 65 -11.11 0.81 3.26
N PHE A 66 -11.20 -0.41 3.76
CA PHE A 66 -11.03 -0.77 5.16
C PHE A 66 -9.78 -1.61 5.34
N SER A 67 -9.04 -1.35 6.40
CA SER A 67 -7.99 -2.22 6.91
C SER A 67 -8.56 -3.08 8.04
N GLN A 68 -8.22 -4.36 8.01
CA GLN A 68 -8.57 -5.28 9.08
C GLN A 68 -7.59 -5.16 10.26
N THR A 69 -8.11 -5.28 11.47
CA THR A 69 -7.36 -5.31 12.72
C THR A 69 -7.78 -6.50 13.57
N TYR A 70 -6.92 -7.00 14.43
CA TYR A 70 -7.27 -8.03 15.40
C TYR A 70 -6.55 -7.78 16.71
N LYS A 71 -7.33 -7.68 17.80
CA LYS A 71 -6.85 -7.30 19.14
C LYS A 71 -5.96 -6.04 19.12
N GLY A 72 -6.32 -5.07 18.28
CA GLY A 72 -5.59 -3.80 18.12
C GLY A 72 -4.40 -3.84 17.16
N LEU A 73 -3.99 -5.02 16.66
CA LEU A 73 -2.89 -5.15 15.70
C LEU A 73 -3.41 -5.09 14.25
N PRO A 74 -2.67 -4.47 13.31
CA PRO A 74 -3.04 -4.48 11.90
C PRO A 74 -2.87 -5.89 11.32
N VAL A 75 -3.77 -6.26 10.41
CA VAL A 75 -3.62 -7.46 9.59
C VAL A 75 -3.03 -7.02 8.24
N VAL A 76 -1.79 -7.43 7.96
CA VAL A 76 -1.10 -7.03 6.73
C VAL A 76 -1.83 -7.59 5.52
N ASN A 77 -2.12 -6.70 4.57
CA ASN A 77 -2.98 -6.96 3.41
C ASN A 77 -4.39 -7.43 3.74
N GLY A 78 -4.78 -7.52 5.02
CA GLY A 78 -6.14 -7.85 5.44
C GLY A 78 -7.03 -6.62 5.31
N GLY A 79 -8.10 -6.72 4.53
CA GLY A 79 -8.97 -5.58 4.30
C GLY A 79 -10.02 -5.79 3.23
N ILE A 80 -10.75 -4.71 2.96
CA ILE A 80 -11.89 -4.71 2.06
C ILE A 80 -11.90 -3.43 1.24
N LEU A 81 -12.19 -3.55 -0.05
CA LEU A 81 -12.54 -2.43 -0.92
C LEU A 81 -14.01 -2.55 -1.31
N VAL A 82 -14.79 -1.51 -1.06
CA VAL A 82 -16.17 -1.36 -1.55
C VAL A 82 -16.21 -0.22 -2.56
N SER A 83 -16.70 -0.50 -3.77
CA SER A 83 -16.94 0.51 -4.80
C SER A 83 -18.44 0.84 -4.86
N ILE A 84 -18.75 2.14 -4.87
CA ILE A 84 -20.09 2.70 -4.81
C ILE A 84 -20.26 3.62 -6.03
N ASN A 85 -21.30 3.44 -6.83
CA ASN A 85 -21.59 4.32 -7.96
C ASN A 85 -22.27 5.64 -7.51
N LYS A 86 -22.51 6.55 -8.47
CA LYS A 86 -23.13 7.86 -8.19
C LYS A 86 -24.59 7.77 -7.70
N GLU A 87 -25.24 6.63 -7.87
CA GLU A 87 -26.59 6.34 -7.36
C GLU A 87 -26.54 5.73 -5.95
N ASN A 88 -25.40 5.72 -5.26
CA ASN A 88 -25.24 5.08 -3.96
C ASN A 88 -25.55 3.57 -3.95
N LYS A 89 -25.29 2.87 -5.07
CA LYS A 89 -25.32 1.41 -5.15
C LYS A 89 -23.91 0.84 -5.10
N VAL A 90 -23.73 -0.26 -4.39
CA VAL A 90 -22.49 -1.02 -4.36
C VAL A 90 -22.37 -1.81 -5.66
N THR A 91 -21.24 -1.66 -6.34
CA THR A 91 -20.96 -2.28 -7.65
C THR A 91 -19.87 -3.33 -7.60
N THR A 92 -18.90 -3.17 -6.70
CA THR A 92 -17.76 -4.09 -6.55
C THR A 92 -17.38 -4.21 -5.09
N LEU A 93 -17.09 -5.44 -4.67
CA LEU A 93 -16.43 -5.75 -3.42
C LEU A 93 -15.16 -6.55 -3.71
N LEU A 94 -14.01 -6.10 -3.19
CA LEU A 94 -12.79 -6.90 -3.14
C LEU A 94 -12.47 -7.19 -1.68
N SER A 95 -12.12 -8.43 -1.36
CA SER A 95 -11.84 -8.86 0.01
C SER A 95 -10.55 -9.65 0.07
N SER A 96 -9.68 -9.21 0.97
CA SER A 96 -8.55 -9.97 1.50
C SER A 96 -8.70 -10.18 3.01
N TYR A 97 -9.92 -10.00 3.52
CA TYR A 97 -10.28 -10.23 4.91
C TYR A 97 -9.96 -11.67 5.35
N ILE A 98 -9.49 -11.80 6.58
CA ILE A 98 -9.10 -13.07 7.18
C ILE A 98 -10.05 -13.36 8.34
N PRO A 99 -11.05 -14.23 8.17
CA PRO A 99 -11.99 -14.56 9.23
C PRO A 99 -11.35 -15.48 10.28
N ASP A 100 -12.05 -15.67 11.40
CA ASP A 100 -11.74 -16.67 12.43
C ASP A 100 -10.28 -16.61 12.95
N LEU A 101 -9.72 -15.39 13.02
CA LEU A 101 -8.41 -15.17 13.62
C LEU A 101 -8.45 -15.60 15.09
N ASP A 102 -7.66 -16.61 15.42
CA ASP A 102 -7.42 -17.07 16.78
C ASP A 102 -5.93 -17.37 16.97
N ILE A 103 -5.18 -16.32 17.29
CA ILE A 103 -3.73 -16.36 17.51
C ILE A 103 -3.37 -15.59 18.78
N ASP A 104 -2.31 -16.05 19.45
CA ASP A 104 -1.65 -15.32 20.53
C ASP A 104 -0.87 -14.12 19.96
N ILE A 105 -1.08 -12.96 20.57
CA ILE A 105 -0.48 -11.69 20.15
C ILE A 105 0.71 -11.26 21.01
N ASN A 106 1.15 -12.13 21.92
CA ASN A 106 2.33 -11.89 22.76
C ASN A 106 3.59 -12.44 22.06
N PRO A 107 4.46 -11.58 21.52
CA PRO A 107 5.66 -12.04 20.82
C PRO A 107 6.69 -12.61 21.81
N LYS A 108 7.33 -13.73 21.46
CA LYS A 108 8.48 -14.27 22.22
C LYS A 108 9.81 -13.59 21.85
N LEU A 109 9.89 -13.04 20.64
CA LEU A 109 11.01 -12.25 20.16
C LEU A 109 10.70 -10.76 20.36
N SER A 110 11.61 -9.99 20.95
CA SER A 110 11.42 -8.54 21.08
C SER A 110 11.53 -7.82 19.73
N SER A 111 10.98 -6.61 19.64
CA SER A 111 11.15 -5.72 18.48
C SER A 111 12.62 -5.40 18.23
N SER A 112 13.42 -5.18 19.28
CA SER A 112 14.86 -4.93 19.17
C SER A 112 15.63 -6.11 18.59
N SER A 113 15.30 -7.34 18.99
CA SER A 113 15.91 -8.53 18.41
C SER A 113 15.51 -8.73 16.95
N ALA A 114 14.25 -8.45 16.58
CA ALA A 114 13.81 -8.48 15.19
C ALA A 114 14.56 -7.47 14.32
N LEU A 115 14.74 -6.24 14.83
CA LEU A 115 15.55 -5.20 14.18
C LEU A 115 16.99 -5.68 13.98
N SER A 116 17.65 -6.20 15.02
CA SER A 116 19.03 -6.69 14.92
C SER A 116 19.21 -7.84 13.93
N ILE A 117 18.20 -8.72 13.76
CA ILE A 117 18.25 -9.76 12.72
C ILE A 117 18.33 -9.13 11.32
N VAL A 118 17.56 -8.07 11.07
CA VAL A 118 17.53 -7.38 9.78
C VAL A 118 18.79 -6.54 9.55
N GLU A 119 19.28 -5.83 10.57
CA GLU A 119 20.53 -5.08 10.52
C GLU A 119 21.71 -5.98 10.14
N ASN A 120 21.83 -7.14 10.82
CA ASN A 120 22.88 -8.12 10.54
C ASN A 120 22.77 -8.68 9.12
N LYS A 121 21.55 -9.02 8.67
CA LYS A 121 21.33 -9.52 7.31
C LYS A 121 21.75 -8.51 6.24
N LEU A 122 21.56 -7.22 6.50
CA LEU A 122 21.89 -6.14 5.58
C LEU A 122 23.31 -5.57 5.78
N ASN A 123 24.08 -6.09 6.74
CA ASN A 123 25.38 -5.57 7.14
C ASN A 123 25.36 -4.07 7.51
N LEU A 124 24.30 -3.62 8.22
CA LEU A 124 24.10 -2.20 8.56
C LEU A 124 24.85 -1.77 9.84
N ASN A 125 25.79 -2.57 10.34
CA ASN A 125 26.49 -2.33 11.60
C ASN A 125 27.24 -0.99 11.65
N GLU A 126 27.59 -0.43 10.48
CA GLU A 126 28.30 0.84 10.34
C GLU A 126 27.39 2.02 9.98
N VAL A 127 26.10 1.77 9.73
CA VAL A 127 25.13 2.82 9.38
C VAL A 127 24.75 3.61 10.62
N LYS A 128 25.07 4.91 10.60
CA LYS A 128 24.92 5.80 11.76
C LYS A 128 23.48 6.24 12.02
N ASP A 129 22.66 6.27 10.98
CA ASP A 129 21.26 6.69 11.07
C ASP A 129 20.31 5.56 10.70
N LEU A 130 19.71 4.97 11.73
CA LEU A 130 18.69 3.93 11.61
C LEU A 130 17.30 4.47 12.01
N SER A 131 17.15 5.79 12.14
CA SER A 131 15.87 6.43 12.53
C SER A 131 14.76 6.18 11.53
N GLN A 132 15.12 5.88 10.28
CA GLN A 132 14.19 5.55 9.20
C GLN A 132 13.79 4.07 9.19
N ILE A 133 14.36 3.24 10.08
CA ILE A 133 13.94 1.85 10.27
C ILE A 133 12.84 1.80 11.32
N LYS A 134 11.69 1.24 10.93
CA LYS A 134 10.54 1.07 11.82
C LYS A 134 10.26 -0.40 12.03
N THR A 135 9.90 -0.78 13.25
CA THR A 135 9.52 -2.14 13.60
C THR A 135 8.14 -2.14 14.22
N GLU A 136 7.18 -2.82 13.59
CA GLU A 136 5.78 -2.83 14.00
C GLU A 136 5.26 -4.26 14.13
N LEU A 137 4.49 -4.53 15.19
CA LEU A 137 3.87 -5.84 15.40
C LEU A 137 2.58 -5.94 14.58
N ASN A 138 2.48 -6.98 13.76
CA ASN A 138 1.37 -7.16 12.83
C ASN A 138 0.94 -8.63 12.75
N ILE A 139 -0.20 -8.87 12.12
CA ILE A 139 -0.67 -10.20 11.77
C ILE A 139 -0.53 -10.40 10.28
N TYR A 140 -0.09 -11.58 9.87
CA TYR A 140 0.15 -11.89 8.48
C TYR A 140 -0.27 -13.31 8.15
N GLU A 141 -1.01 -13.49 7.05
CA GLU A 141 -1.32 -14.81 6.51
C GLU A 141 -0.41 -15.12 5.31
N LYS A 142 0.20 -16.30 5.37
CA LYS A 142 0.97 -16.89 4.28
C LYS A 142 0.55 -18.35 4.12
N ASN A 143 0.12 -18.72 2.91
CA ASN A 143 -0.30 -20.09 2.58
C ASN A 143 -1.39 -20.63 3.54
N ASN A 144 -2.40 -19.83 3.85
CA ASN A 144 -3.49 -20.14 4.80
C ASN A 144 -3.03 -20.41 6.25
N LYS A 145 -1.81 -20.03 6.60
CA LYS A 145 -1.31 -20.03 7.97
C LYS A 145 -1.13 -18.59 8.44
N VAL A 146 -1.66 -18.30 9.63
CA VAL A 146 -1.58 -16.99 10.27
C VAL A 146 -0.37 -16.94 11.19
N TYR A 147 0.33 -15.83 11.15
CA TYR A 147 1.54 -15.56 11.92
C TYR A 147 1.38 -14.22 12.65
N LEU A 148 1.85 -14.16 13.90
CA LEU A 148 2.23 -12.91 14.54
C LEU A 148 3.63 -12.56 14.02
N ILE A 149 3.80 -11.36 13.46
CA ILE A 149 5.05 -10.97 12.82
C ILE A 149 5.54 -9.59 13.28
N TRP A 150 6.85 -9.42 13.27
CA TRP A 150 7.47 -8.11 13.21
C TRP A 150 7.63 -7.70 11.74
N VAL A 151 7.09 -6.55 11.38
CA VAL A 151 7.40 -5.89 10.10
C VAL A 151 8.50 -4.88 10.37
N VAL A 152 9.70 -5.16 9.86
CA VAL A 152 10.85 -4.24 9.92
C VAL A 152 10.96 -3.54 8.57
N GLY A 153 10.48 -2.30 8.52
CA GLY A 153 10.56 -1.45 7.34
C GLY A 153 11.87 -0.68 7.32
N VAL A 154 12.71 -0.94 6.32
CA VAL A 154 14.01 -0.29 6.10
C VAL A 154 13.87 0.70 4.96
N ASN A 155 14.04 1.99 5.25
CA ASN A 155 13.99 3.07 4.27
C ASN A 155 15.22 3.97 4.40
N LEU A 156 16.33 3.52 3.83
CA LEU A 156 17.62 4.21 3.88
C LEU A 156 17.93 4.84 2.52
N THR A 157 18.55 6.01 2.52
CA THR A 157 19.04 6.71 1.32
C THR A 157 20.49 6.39 1.00
N ASP A 158 21.30 6.07 2.01
CA ASP A 158 22.70 5.65 1.88
C ASP A 158 23.06 4.59 2.93
N PRO A 159 23.25 3.30 2.55
CA PRO A 159 22.98 2.77 1.21
C PRO A 159 21.48 2.87 0.88
N PHE A 160 21.14 3.01 -0.41
CA PHE A 160 19.74 3.06 -0.82
C PHE A 160 19.06 1.70 -0.60
N ILE A 161 18.17 1.62 0.39
CA ILE A 161 17.42 0.41 0.74
C ILE A 161 15.98 0.80 1.04
N SER A 162 15.04 0.22 0.30
CA SER A 162 13.59 0.42 0.51
C SER A 162 12.90 -0.94 0.52
N LYS A 163 12.85 -1.57 1.70
CA LYS A 163 12.35 -2.94 1.87
C LYS A 163 11.66 -3.15 3.21
N ASP A 164 10.62 -3.96 3.21
CA ASP A 164 9.99 -4.49 4.41
C ASP A 164 10.38 -5.96 4.61
N TYR A 165 10.77 -6.31 5.84
CA TYR A 165 11.05 -7.68 6.27
C TYR A 165 9.99 -8.15 7.24
N TYR A 166 9.43 -9.33 6.98
CA TYR A 166 8.34 -9.92 7.75
C TYR A 166 8.91 -11.09 8.53
N LEU A 167 9.15 -10.90 9.82
CA LEU A 167 9.77 -11.89 10.70
C LEU A 167 8.71 -12.53 11.59
N ASP A 168 8.71 -13.85 11.72
CA ASP A 168 7.91 -14.52 12.74
C ASP A 168 8.28 -13.99 14.13
N ALA A 169 7.30 -13.46 14.87
CA ALA A 169 7.52 -12.76 16.13
C ALA A 169 7.83 -13.69 17.31
N ASN A 170 7.88 -15.01 17.08
CA ASN A 170 8.27 -15.99 18.07
C ASN A 170 9.65 -16.57 17.83
N THR A 171 10.06 -16.71 16.56
CA THR A 171 11.27 -17.44 16.16
C THR A 171 12.31 -16.54 15.48
N GLY A 172 11.90 -15.41 14.90
CA GLY A 172 12.77 -14.56 14.08
C GLY A 172 12.96 -15.04 12.64
N GLU A 173 12.28 -16.11 12.21
CA GLU A 173 12.31 -16.59 10.83
C GLU A 173 11.81 -15.50 9.87
N ILE A 174 12.58 -15.18 8.82
CA ILE A 174 12.15 -14.24 7.77
C ILE A 174 11.18 -14.95 6.84
N LEU A 175 9.89 -14.65 6.98
CA LEU A 175 8.82 -15.23 6.20
C LEU A 175 8.69 -14.57 4.82
N LYS A 176 9.01 -13.28 4.70
CA LYS A 176 8.91 -12.53 3.44
C LYS A 176 9.85 -11.32 3.44
N GLU A 177 10.38 -11.03 2.26
CA GLU A 177 11.01 -9.75 1.92
C GLU A 177 10.14 -9.07 0.85
N SER A 178 9.80 -7.80 1.05
CA SER A 178 9.06 -7.02 0.07
C SER A 178 9.85 -5.78 -0.29
N LYS A 179 9.99 -5.49 -1.59
CA LYS A 179 10.39 -4.14 -2.00
C LYS A 179 9.21 -3.21 -1.69
N VAL A 180 9.50 -2.06 -1.12
CA VAL A 180 8.51 -0.99 -1.03
C VAL A 180 8.65 -0.19 -2.31
N GLU A 181 7.65 -0.28 -3.20
CA GLU A 181 7.55 0.59 -4.36
C GLU A 181 7.41 2.03 -3.88
N GLN A 182 8.51 2.76 -3.85
CA GLN A 182 8.47 4.21 -3.73
C GLN A 182 8.27 4.77 -5.13
N SER A 183 7.05 5.23 -5.42
CA SER A 183 6.86 6.14 -6.54
C SER A 183 7.47 7.48 -6.14
N PHE A 184 8.66 7.77 -6.62
CA PHE A 184 9.22 9.11 -6.50
C PHE A 184 8.56 10.01 -7.54
N THR A 185 7.89 11.07 -7.08
CA THR A 185 7.47 12.18 -7.94
C THR A 185 8.62 13.19 -7.96
N GLY A 186 9.31 13.29 -9.10
CA GLY A 186 10.34 14.30 -9.34
C GLY A 186 9.83 15.40 -10.26
N SER A 187 10.63 16.45 -10.43
CA SER A 187 10.40 17.47 -11.46
C SER A 187 11.61 17.54 -12.38
N GLY A 188 11.38 17.46 -13.70
CA GLY A 188 12.41 17.66 -14.71
C GLY A 188 12.17 18.95 -15.49
N ARG A 189 13.24 19.58 -15.97
CA ARG A 189 13.15 20.69 -16.94
C ARG A 189 13.26 20.10 -18.34
N VAL A 190 12.26 20.32 -19.19
CA VAL A 190 12.24 19.86 -20.59
C VAL A 190 12.04 21.02 -21.55
N PHE A 191 12.52 20.85 -22.78
CA PHE A 191 12.13 21.70 -23.91
C PHE A 191 10.98 21.00 -24.65
N ASN A 192 9.77 21.53 -24.48
CA ASN A 192 8.61 21.11 -25.25
C ASN A 192 7.70 22.33 -25.57
N PRO A 193 7.81 22.95 -26.76
CA PRO A 193 8.68 22.58 -27.89
C PRO A 193 10.16 22.94 -27.66
N ASP A 194 11.01 22.74 -28.67
CA ASP A 194 12.42 23.15 -28.66
C ASP A 194 12.59 24.66 -28.38
N PRO A 195 13.78 25.13 -27.94
CA PRO A 195 13.98 26.53 -27.56
C PRO A 195 13.74 27.56 -28.66
N VAL A 196 14.00 27.23 -29.94
CA VAL A 196 13.80 28.16 -31.06
C VAL A 196 12.31 28.44 -31.22
N THR A 197 11.50 27.38 -31.17
CA THR A 197 10.04 27.48 -31.23
C THR A 197 9.47 28.15 -29.98
N ALA A 198 9.94 27.76 -28.79
CA ALA A 198 9.42 28.27 -27.52
C ALA A 198 9.71 29.76 -27.31
N LEU A 199 10.86 30.25 -27.77
CA LEU A 199 11.26 31.66 -27.66
C LEU A 199 10.94 32.46 -28.92
N ASN A 200 10.39 31.83 -29.96
CA ASN A 200 10.16 32.40 -31.27
C ASN A 200 11.38 33.16 -31.82
N ASN A 201 12.56 32.55 -31.68
CA ASN A 201 13.84 33.17 -32.02
C ASN A 201 14.72 32.23 -32.86
N PRO A 202 14.74 32.38 -34.20
CA PRO A 202 15.53 31.53 -35.09
C PRO A 202 17.04 31.82 -35.06
N SER A 203 17.49 32.87 -34.35
CA SER A 203 18.89 33.27 -34.26
C SER A 203 19.60 32.73 -33.00
N LEU A 204 18.98 31.81 -32.26
CA LEU A 204 19.62 31.17 -31.11
C LEU A 204 20.86 30.39 -31.56
N THR A 205 21.92 30.52 -30.77
CA THR A 205 23.19 29.80 -30.95
C THR A 205 23.46 28.89 -29.75
N TYR A 206 24.48 28.06 -29.84
CA TYR A 206 24.90 27.19 -28.73
C TYR A 206 25.37 27.95 -27.47
N LEU A 207 25.60 29.27 -27.57
CA LEU A 207 25.95 30.15 -26.44
C LEU A 207 24.74 30.93 -25.88
N SER A 208 23.58 30.84 -26.53
CA SER A 208 22.40 31.61 -26.13
C SER A 208 21.79 31.05 -24.84
N ASP A 209 21.41 31.93 -23.92
CA ASP A 209 20.63 31.52 -22.75
C ASP A 209 19.21 31.14 -23.17
N VAL A 210 18.88 29.86 -22.98
CA VAL A 210 17.57 29.27 -23.27
C VAL A 210 16.80 28.93 -22.00
N SER A 211 17.22 29.46 -20.84
CA SER A 211 16.63 29.15 -19.54
C SER A 211 15.12 29.43 -19.46
N ALA A 212 14.64 30.44 -20.20
CA ALA A 212 13.24 30.79 -20.31
C ALA A 212 12.40 29.82 -21.17
N ALA A 213 13.03 28.97 -21.97
CA ALA A 213 12.35 27.97 -22.80
C ALA A 213 12.03 26.67 -22.05
N TYR A 214 12.59 26.47 -20.86
CA TYR A 214 12.30 25.28 -20.07
C TYR A 214 10.86 25.28 -19.57
N LYS A 215 10.23 24.11 -19.65
CA LYS A 215 9.03 23.79 -18.90
C LYS A 215 9.38 22.79 -17.81
N THR A 216 8.92 23.05 -16.60
CA THR A 216 8.96 22.06 -15.52
C THR A 216 7.83 21.07 -15.75
N VAL A 217 8.19 19.79 -15.86
CA VAL A 217 7.23 18.68 -15.94
C VAL A 217 7.37 17.81 -14.71
N TYR A 218 6.24 17.34 -14.20
CA TYR A 218 6.22 16.32 -13.16
C TYR A 218 6.58 14.98 -13.79
N LEU A 219 7.63 14.36 -13.28
CA LEU A 219 8.05 13.01 -13.65
C LEU A 219 7.49 12.06 -12.60
N ASN A 220 6.55 11.22 -13.04
CA ASN A 220 5.96 10.18 -12.20
C ASN A 220 6.71 8.87 -12.41
N ASN A 221 6.70 8.00 -11.40
CA ASN A 221 7.27 6.65 -11.45
C ASN A 221 8.76 6.60 -11.79
N LEU A 222 9.56 7.52 -11.23
CA LEU A 222 11.01 7.47 -11.41
C LEU A 222 11.59 6.21 -10.74
N ASN A 223 12.54 5.57 -11.43
CA ASN A 223 13.30 4.46 -10.86
C ASN A 223 14.10 4.90 -9.63
N ALA A 224 14.41 3.94 -8.74
CA ALA A 224 15.32 4.16 -7.63
C ALA A 224 16.65 4.77 -8.12
N PRO A 225 17.24 5.72 -7.37
CA PRO A 225 18.43 6.42 -7.84
C PRO A 225 19.63 5.47 -7.93
N ILE A 226 20.36 5.51 -9.04
CA ILE A 226 21.67 4.86 -9.19
C ILE A 226 22.73 5.96 -9.10
N ASN A 227 23.58 5.93 -8.07
CA ASN A 227 24.57 6.98 -7.78
C ASN A 227 23.95 8.40 -7.70
N GLY A 228 22.76 8.52 -7.12
CA GLY A 228 22.05 9.81 -6.99
C GLY A 228 21.25 10.24 -8.23
N ASN A 229 21.28 9.47 -9.33
CA ASN A 229 20.56 9.79 -10.56
C ASN A 229 19.29 8.95 -10.72
N TYR A 230 18.17 9.60 -11.01
CA TYR A 230 16.88 8.97 -11.33
C TYR A 230 16.75 8.76 -12.84
N TYR A 231 16.15 7.65 -13.26
CA TYR A 231 15.95 7.32 -14.67
C TYR A 231 14.46 7.15 -14.97
N LEU A 232 14.04 7.64 -16.14
CA LEU A 232 12.73 7.38 -16.73
C LEU A 232 12.73 5.99 -17.36
N GLU A 233 11.61 5.27 -17.24
CA GLU A 233 11.34 4.07 -18.06
C GLU A 233 10.96 4.44 -19.50
#